data_AF-A0A524DPR1-F1
#
_entry.id   AF-A0A524DPR1-F1
#
_cell.length_a   1.000
_cell.length_b   1.000
_cell.length_c   1.000
_cell.angle_alpha   90.00
_cell.angle_beta   90.00
_cell.angle_gamma   90.00
#
_symmetry.space_group_name_H-M   'P 1'
#
loop_
_entity.id
_entity.type
_entity.pdbx_description
1 polymer ?
#
loop_
_entity_poly.entity_id
_entity_poly.type
_entity_poly.pdbx_seq_one_letter_code
_entity_poly.pdbx_strand_id
1 'polypeptide(L)'
;MEYLESGNILFVFKFSRIKSKDANSAEPIIMYGLIEKKKKNPDKNVQKFLLKTNPILENFIQKYQNEDFTDINLFQPFKDRIREYFF
;
A
#
# COMPACT_ATOMS: atom_id res chain seq x y z
N MET A 1 6.97 -11.45 9.46
CA MET A 1 7.39 -10.06 9.71
C MET A 1 6.75 -9.17 8.66
N GLU A 2 6.09 -8.09 9.05
CA GLU A 2 5.51 -7.10 8.13
C GLU A 2 6.45 -5.91 7.85
N TYR A 3 7.70 -5.95 8.36
CA TYR A 3 8.69 -4.88 8.16
C TYR A 3 10.14 -5.37 8.23
N LEU A 4 11.06 -4.57 7.66
CA LEU A 4 12.52 -4.69 7.80
C LEU A 4 13.09 -3.46 8.51
N GLU A 5 14.16 -3.66 9.27
CA GLU A 5 14.86 -2.57 9.95
C GLU A 5 16.20 -2.28 9.27
N SER A 6 16.50 -1.00 8.99
CA SER A 6 17.84 -0.57 8.55
C SER A 6 18.19 0.77 9.17
N GLY A 7 19.22 0.79 10.01
CA GLY A 7 19.59 1.96 10.80
C GLY A 7 18.40 2.51 11.58
N ASN A 8 18.08 3.79 11.34
CA ASN A 8 16.96 4.51 11.96
C ASN A 8 15.65 4.43 11.14
N ILE A 9 15.53 3.53 10.16
CA ILE A 9 14.34 3.41 9.32
C ILE A 9 13.71 2.02 9.46
N LEU A 10 12.38 1.99 9.49
CA LEU A 10 11.54 0.80 9.33
C LEU A 10 10.94 0.81 7.92
N PHE A 11 11.20 -0.25 7.17
CA PHE A 11 10.61 -0.52 5.87
C PHE A 11 9.40 -1.41 6.09
N VAL A 12 8.19 -0.85 6.03
CA VAL A 12 6.96 -1.60 6.29
C VAL A 12 6.33 -2.01 4.96
N PHE A 13 5.87 -3.26 4.87
CA PHE A 13 5.27 -3.81 3.66
C PHE A 13 3.90 -4.39 3.99
N LYS A 14 2.94 -4.12 3.10
CA LYS A 14 1.63 -4.77 3.08
C LYS A 14 1.40 -5.38 1.70
N PHE A 15 1.23 -6.69 1.70
CA PHE A 15 0.93 -7.46 0.49
C PHE A 15 -0.57 -7.68 0.38
N SER A 16 -1.09 -7.54 -0.83
CA SER A 16 -2.44 -7.97 -1.21
C SER A 16 -2.42 -8.49 -2.64
N ARG A 17 -3.60 -8.80 -3.18
CA ARG A 17 -3.77 -9.25 -4.56
C ARG A 17 -4.93 -8.51 -5.22
N ILE A 18 -4.81 -8.29 -6.51
CA ILE A 18 -5.84 -7.70 -7.35
C ILE A 18 -5.92 -8.47 -8.66
N LYS A 19 -7.11 -8.56 -9.24
CA LYS A 19 -7.28 -9.24 -10.53
C LYS A 19 -7.58 -8.20 -11.59
N SER A 20 -6.81 -8.18 -12.68
CA SER A 20 -7.15 -7.39 -13.85
C SER A 20 -8.22 -8.09 -14.69
N LYS A 21 -8.83 -7.37 -15.61
CA LYS A 21 -9.90 -7.89 -16.48
C LYS A 21 -9.49 -9.15 -17.25
N ASP A 22 -8.28 -9.15 -17.78
CA ASP A 22 -7.80 -10.17 -18.72
C ASP A 22 -6.83 -11.18 -18.06
N ALA A 23 -6.53 -11.02 -16.78
CA ALA A 23 -5.66 -11.95 -16.07
C ALA A 23 -6.40 -13.19 -15.57
N ASN A 24 -5.84 -14.36 -15.88
CA ASN A 24 -6.31 -15.64 -15.35
C ASN A 24 -6.02 -15.82 -13.85
N SER A 25 -5.12 -15.01 -13.27
CA SER A 25 -4.80 -15.06 -11.85
C SER A 25 -4.65 -13.67 -11.26
N ALA A 26 -4.81 -13.57 -9.94
CA ALA A 26 -4.63 -12.30 -9.25
C ALA A 26 -3.14 -11.95 -9.12
N GLU A 27 -2.82 -10.72 -9.45
CA GLU A 27 -1.48 -10.13 -9.42
C GLU A 27 -1.20 -9.55 -8.02
N PRO A 28 0.07 -9.55 -7.57
CA PRO A 28 0.43 -9.00 -6.27
C PRO A 28 0.37 -7.47 -6.27
N ILE A 29 -0.21 -6.89 -5.21
CA ILE A 29 -0.03 -5.48 -4.85
C ILE A 29 0.89 -5.42 -3.65
N ILE A 30 1.86 -4.51 -3.73
CA ILE A 30 2.77 -4.20 -2.62
C ILE A 30 2.58 -2.73 -2.27
N MET A 31 2.06 -2.48 -1.07
CA MET A 31 2.10 -1.16 -0.46
C MET A 31 3.27 -1.13 0.51
N TYR A 32 4.13 -0.13 0.39
CA TYR A 32 5.28 0.01 1.28
C TYR A 32 5.40 1.43 1.82
N GLY A 33 6.05 1.55 2.98
CA GLY A 33 6.32 2.83 3.61
C GLY A 33 7.64 2.82 4.37
N LEU A 34 8.22 4.01 4.47
CA LEU A 34 9.43 4.27 5.24
C LEU A 34 9.05 5.04 6.50
N ILE A 35 9.35 4.49 7.66
CA ILE A 35 9.05 5.12 8.95
C ILE A 35 10.35 5.35 9.70
N GLU A 36 10.60 6.58 10.12
CA GLU A 36 11.69 6.85 11.05
C GLU A 36 11.44 6.20 12.41
N LYS A 37 12.43 5.46 12.89
CA LYS A 37 12.51 4.98 14.26
C LYS A 37 12.65 6.19 15.19
N LYS A 38 11.52 6.70 15.67
CA LYS A 38 11.50 7.47 16.92
C LYS A 38 11.88 6.51 18.05
N LYS A 39 12.37 6.98 19.21
CA LYS A 39 12.73 6.17 20.41
C LYS A 39 11.58 5.31 20.99
N LYS A 40 10.48 5.11 20.27
CA LYS A 40 9.30 4.31 20.59
C LYS A 40 9.40 2.91 19.99
N ASN A 41 8.66 1.97 20.59
CA ASN A 41 8.53 0.58 20.13
C ASN A 41 8.23 0.50 18.60
N PRO A 42 9.09 -0.12 17.79
CA PRO A 42 8.91 -0.30 16.34
C PRO A 42 7.55 -0.90 15.95
N ASP A 43 7.09 -1.91 16.68
CA ASP A 43 5.82 -2.60 16.39
C ASP A 43 4.63 -1.64 16.48
N LYS A 44 4.64 -0.72 17.45
CA LYS A 44 3.58 0.31 17.58
C LYS A 44 3.58 1.28 16.39
N ASN A 45 4.76 1.61 15.86
CA ASN A 45 4.86 2.49 14.69
C ASN A 45 4.35 1.78 13.43
N VAL A 46 4.73 0.50 13.26
CA VAL A 46 4.29 -0.36 12.18
C VAL A 46 2.78 -0.54 12.21
N GLN A 47 2.21 -0.89 13.36
CA GLN A 47 0.77 -1.06 13.51
C GLN A 47 0.01 0.23 13.18
N LYS A 48 0.50 1.38 13.64
CA LYS A 48 -0.11 2.68 13.32
C LYS A 48 -0.08 2.99 11.83
N PHE A 49 1.04 2.71 11.17
CA PHE A 49 1.15 2.85 9.72
C PHE A 49 0.13 1.96 9.01
N LEU A 50 0.11 0.67 9.32
CA LEU A 50 -0.79 -0.29 8.70
C LEU A 50 -2.26 0.08 8.89
N LEU A 51 -2.66 0.51 10.10
CA LEU A 51 -4.03 0.98 10.36
C LEU A 51 -4.42 2.18 9.48
N LYS A 52 -3.48 3.10 9.22
CA LYS A 52 -3.73 4.27 8.37
C LYS A 52 -3.79 3.89 6.88
N THR A 53 -2.96 2.95 6.45
CA THR A 53 -2.78 2.65 5.02
C THR A 53 -3.66 1.49 4.51
N ASN A 54 -4.15 0.61 5.39
CA ASN A 54 -5.07 -0.47 5.01
C ASN A 54 -6.30 0.03 4.25
N PRO A 55 -7.02 1.08 4.71
CA PRO A 55 -8.18 1.61 3.99
C PRO A 55 -7.83 2.13 2.59
N ILE A 56 -6.61 2.62 2.39
CA ILE A 56 -6.12 3.07 1.08
C ILE A 56 -5.96 1.87 0.15
N LEU A 57 -5.36 0.78 0.65
CA LEU A 57 -5.17 -0.45 -0.11
C LEU A 57 -6.51 -1.10 -0.49
N GLU A 58 -7.45 -1.15 0.46
CA GLU A 58 -8.79 -1.66 0.24
C GLU A 58 -9.54 -0.81 -0.80
N ASN A 59 -9.46 0.53 -0.71
CA ASN A 59 -10.07 1.42 -1.70
C ASN A 59 -9.45 1.24 -3.10
N PHE A 60 -8.13 1.08 -3.19
CA PHE A 60 -7.45 0.79 -4.45
C PHE A 60 -7.99 -0.49 -5.08
N ILE A 61 -8.02 -1.58 -4.32
CA ILE A 61 -8.50 -2.87 -4.80
C ILE A 61 -9.96 -2.77 -5.22
N GLN A 62 -10.82 -2.21 -4.38
CA GLN A 62 -12.24 -2.07 -4.70
C GLN A 62 -12.47 -1.25 -5.98
N LYS A 63 -11.68 -0.21 -6.22
CA LYS A 63 -11.83 0.66 -7.37
C LYS A 63 -11.31 0.06 -8.67
N TYR A 64 -10.20 -0.68 -8.62
CA TYR A 64 -9.51 -1.16 -9.83
C TYR A 64 -9.64 -2.67 -10.05
N GLN A 65 -10.37 -3.39 -9.20
CA GLN A 65 -10.63 -4.81 -9.40
C GLN A 65 -11.35 -5.02 -10.74
N ASN A 66 -10.81 -5.92 -11.55
CA ASN A 66 -11.27 -6.29 -12.89
C ASN A 66 -11.20 -5.16 -13.93
N GLU A 67 -10.41 -4.10 -13.68
CA GLU A 67 -10.11 -3.08 -14.70
C GLU A 67 -9.01 -3.56 -15.67
N ASP A 68 -8.88 -2.87 -16.79
CA ASP A 68 -7.83 -3.11 -17.79
C ASP A 68 -6.52 -2.41 -17.40
N PHE A 69 -5.56 -3.18 -16.89
CA PHE A 69 -4.29 -2.64 -16.42
C PHE A 69 -3.31 -2.29 -17.55
N THR A 70 -3.67 -2.52 -18.81
CA THR A 70 -2.86 -2.11 -19.95
C THR A 70 -2.96 -0.59 -20.21
N ASP A 71 -3.99 0.07 -19.67
CA ASP A 71 -4.09 1.53 -19.71
C ASP A 71 -3.06 2.17 -18.75
N ILE A 72 -2.07 2.82 -19.35
CA ILE A 72 -0.95 3.48 -18.65
C ILE A 72 -1.40 4.56 -17.66
N ASN A 73 -2.59 5.14 -17.87
CA ASN A 73 -3.11 6.23 -17.05
C ASN A 73 -4.14 5.78 -16.00
N LEU A 74 -4.51 4.49 -15.96
CA LEU A 74 -5.57 3.96 -15.10
C LEU A 74 -5.40 4.38 -13.63
N PHE A 75 -4.16 4.32 -13.11
CA PHE A 75 -3.87 4.58 -11.70
C PHE A 75 -3.55 6.04 -11.40
N GLN A 76 -3.41 6.92 -12.41
CA GLN A 76 -3.05 8.32 -12.21
C GLN A 76 -4.02 9.07 -11.29
N PRO A 77 -5.35 8.91 -11.42
CA PRO A 77 -6.29 9.55 -10.49
C PRO A 77 -6.15 9.06 -9.04
N PHE A 78 -5.62 7.85 -8.83
CA PHE A 78 -5.39 7.34 -7.48
C PHE A 78 -4.21 8.01 -6.79
N LYS A 79 -3.16 8.33 -7.55
CA LYS A 79 -1.98 9.04 -7.03
C LYS A 79 -2.36 10.36 -6.37
N ASP A 80 -3.30 11.09 -6.96
CA ASP A 80 -3.77 12.36 -6.42
C ASP A 80 -4.62 12.15 -5.16
N ARG A 81 -5.51 11.14 -5.16
CA ARG A 81 -6.33 10.78 -4.00
C ARG A 81 -5.53 10.30 -2.79
N ILE A 82 -4.39 9.62 -2.99
CA ILE A 82 -3.54 9.18 -1.87
C ILE A 82 -3.17 10.36 -0.97
N ARG A 83 -2.98 11.57 -1.51
CA ARG A 83 -2.61 12.75 -0.73
C ARG A 83 -3.67 13.12 0.31
N GLU A 84 -4.96 12.92 -0.02
CA GLU A 84 -6.10 13.20 0.87
C GLU A 84 -6.10 12.34 2.15
N TYR A 85 -5.39 11.21 2.16
CA TYR A 85 -5.25 10.38 3.36
C TYR A 85 -4.16 10.87 4.31
N PHE A 86 -3.26 11.76 3.85
CA PHE A 86 -2.11 12.22 4.62
C PHE A 86 -2.15 13.70 5.00
N PHE A 87 -2.96 14.51 4.32
CA PHE A 87 -3.17 15.94 4.56
C PHE A 87 -4.65 16.22 4.83
#